data_AF-A0A8T5UQY6-F1
#
_entry.id   AF-A0A8T5UQY6-F1
#
_cell.length_a   1.000
_cell.length_b   1.000
_cell.length_c   1.000
_cell.angle_alpha   90.00
_cell.angle_beta   90.00
_cell.angle_gamma   90.00
#
_symmetry.space_group_name_H-M   'P 1'
#
loop_
_entity.id
_entity.type
_entity.pdbx_description
1 polymer ?
#
loop_
_entity_poly.entity_id
_entity_poly.type
_entity_poly.pdbx_seq_one_letter_code
_entity_poly.pdbx_strand_id
1 'polypeptide(L)'
;MREEDLMRLLAGIGGAITLIETILGINDRNVDASKVISIVVSIILAVIVLLSVIKPGNPVPMNWLLYVGLGIVIIIFSSLAGGILILVAGFIGYSKK
;
A
#
# COMPACT_ATOMS: atom_id res chain seq x y z
N MET A 1 -21.55 -7.56 -5.49
CA MET A 1 -20.50 -6.81 -4.76
C MET A 1 -20.58 -5.36 -5.21
N ARG A 2 -20.63 -4.39 -4.29
CA ARG A 2 -20.57 -2.98 -4.67
C ARG A 2 -19.14 -2.71 -5.14
N GLU A 3 -18.99 -1.85 -6.13
CA GLU A 3 -17.68 -1.56 -6.73
C GLU A 3 -16.67 -1.02 -5.69
N GLU A 4 -17.17 -0.40 -4.62
CA GLU A 4 -16.38 0.01 -3.44
C GLU A 4 -15.73 -1.16 -2.70
N ASP A 5 -16.41 -2.31 -2.62
CA ASP A 5 -15.87 -3.51 -1.99
C ASP A 5 -14.67 -4.04 -2.79
N LEU A 6 -14.76 -3.99 -4.12
CA LEU A 6 -13.70 -4.45 -5.02
C LEU A 6 -12.45 -3.57 -4.92
N MET A 7 -12.64 -2.24 -4.83
CA MET A 7 -11.54 -1.30 -4.65
C MET A 7 -10.86 -1.44 -3.28
N ARG A 8 -11.64 -1.66 -2.21
CA ARG A 8 -11.10 -1.99 -0.88
C ARG A 8 -10.28 -3.26 -0.91
N LEU A 9 -10.77 -4.27 -1.62
CA LEU A 9 -10.10 -5.56 -1.76
C LEU A 9 -8.77 -5.40 -2.51
N LEU A 10 -8.74 -4.65 -3.60
CA LEU A 10 -7.51 -4.33 -4.35
C LEU A 10 -6.48 -3.58 -3.49
N ALA A 11 -6.90 -2.54 -2.78
CA ALA A 11 -6.01 -1.80 -1.88
C ALA A 11 -5.50 -2.68 -0.73
N GLY A 12 -6.36 -3.54 -0.18
CA GLY A 12 -6.00 -4.48 0.88
C GLY A 12 -4.99 -5.52 0.42
N ILE A 13 -5.22 -6.14 -0.75
CA ILE A 13 -4.27 -7.08 -1.36
C ILE A 13 -2.95 -6.36 -1.65
N GLY A 14 -2.99 -5.17 -2.22
CA GLY A 14 -1.77 -4.41 -2.52
C GLY A 14 -0.95 -4.08 -1.27
N GLY A 15 -1.61 -3.70 -0.17
CA GLY A 15 -0.96 -3.51 1.13
C GLY A 15 -0.35 -4.81 1.68
N ALA A 16 -1.06 -5.93 1.59
CA ALA A 16 -0.57 -7.23 2.04
C ALA A 16 0.63 -7.72 1.23
N ILE A 17 0.59 -7.60 -0.10
CA ILE A 17 1.72 -7.94 -0.99
C ILE A 17 2.94 -7.08 -0.65
N THR A 18 2.74 -5.78 -0.43
CA THR A 18 3.82 -4.87 -0.04
C THR A 18 4.52 -5.35 1.24
N LEU A 19 3.75 -5.79 2.26
CA LEU A 19 4.34 -6.37 3.48
C LEU A 19 5.11 -7.65 3.21
N ILE A 20 4.56 -8.56 2.40
CA ILE A 20 5.21 -9.84 2.08
C ILE A 20 6.54 -9.58 1.37
N GLU A 21 6.56 -8.73 0.34
CA GLU A 21 7.79 -8.39 -0.38
C GLU A 21 8.82 -7.71 0.53
N THR A 22 8.36 -6.83 1.43
CA THR A 22 9.23 -6.18 2.41
C THR A 22 9.87 -7.21 3.34
N ILE A 23 9.09 -8.18 3.86
CA ILE A 23 9.60 -9.25 4.75
C ILE A 23 10.58 -10.16 4.01
N LEU A 24 10.29 -10.52 2.76
CA LEU A 24 11.19 -11.32 1.93
C LEU A 24 12.50 -10.57 1.64
N GLY A 25 12.43 -9.26 1.39
CA GLY A 25 13.59 -8.40 1.17
C GLY A 25 14.50 -8.22 2.39
N ILE A 26 13.97 -8.40 3.61
CA ILE A 26 14.76 -8.38 4.87
C ILE A 26 15.68 -9.61 4.98
N ASN A 27 15.31 -10.75 4.39
CA ASN A 27 16.07 -12.00 4.50
C ASN A 27 17.34 -12.02 3.63
N ASP A 28 17.61 -10.94 2.90
CA ASP A 28 18.79 -10.77 2.08
C ASP A 28 20.01 -10.40 2.95
N ARG A 29 21.11 -11.15 2.84
CA ARG A 29 22.24 -11.09 3.80
C ARG A 29 23.03 -9.78 3.80
N ASN A 30 22.78 -8.89 2.82
CA ASN A 30 23.39 -7.57 2.71
C ASN A 30 22.35 -6.47 2.99
N VAL A 31 22.17 -6.16 4.28
CA VAL A 31 21.31 -5.07 4.75
C VAL A 31 22.17 -3.85 5.11
N ASP A 32 22.30 -2.92 4.18
CA ASP A 32 22.89 -1.60 4.44
C ASP A 32 21.90 -0.66 5.14
N ALA A 33 22.40 0.41 5.78
CA ALA A 33 21.57 1.39 6.50
C ALA A 33 20.47 2.02 5.62
N SER A 34 20.74 2.20 4.32
CA SER A 34 19.75 2.69 3.34
C SER A 34 18.60 1.70 3.12
N LYS A 35 18.89 0.39 3.07
CA LYS A 35 17.88 -0.68 3.00
C LYS A 35 17.01 -0.70 4.25
N VAL A 36 17.59 -0.52 5.43
CA VAL A 36 16.82 -0.48 6.70
C VAL A 36 15.80 0.65 6.70
N ILE A 37 16.19 1.85 6.26
CA ILE A 37 15.27 2.99 6.17
C ILE A 37 14.13 2.69 5.19
N SER A 38 14.44 2.12 4.04
CA SER A 38 13.43 1.70 3.05
C SER A 38 12.43 0.72 3.64
N ILE A 39 12.93 -0.33 4.32
CA ILE A 39 12.12 -1.36 4.99
C ILE A 39 11.16 -0.73 6.01
N VAL A 40 11.66 0.15 6.87
CA VAL A 40 10.83 0.80 7.89
C VAL A 40 9.73 1.65 7.26
N VAL A 41 10.07 2.44 6.24
CA VAL A 41 9.10 3.27 5.49
C VAL A 41 8.06 2.38 4.80
N SER A 42 8.47 1.29 4.17
CA SER A 42 7.57 0.34 3.51
C SER A 42 6.56 -0.29 4.47
N ILE A 43 7.01 -0.72 5.65
CA ILE A 43 6.13 -1.31 6.68
C ILE A 43 5.09 -0.27 7.13
N ILE A 44 5.53 0.96 7.40
CA ILE A 44 4.62 2.04 7.84
C ILE A 44 3.57 2.31 6.75
N LEU A 45 3.98 2.44 5.49
CA LEU A 45 3.07 2.69 4.37
C LEU A 45 2.06 1.55 4.18
N ALA A 46 2.53 0.30 4.23
CA ALA A 46 1.65 -0.84 4.06
C ALA A 46 0.65 -0.98 5.22
N VAL A 47 1.06 -0.68 6.46
CA VAL A 47 0.16 -0.65 7.63
C VAL A 47 -0.88 0.46 7.48
N ILE A 48 -0.51 1.65 7.02
CA ILE A 48 -1.45 2.75 6.75
C ILE A 48 -2.51 2.33 5.74
N VAL A 49 -2.10 1.68 4.65
CA VAL A 49 -3.00 1.18 3.59
C VAL A 49 -3.97 0.15 4.18
N LEU A 50 -3.47 -0.85 4.92
CA LEU A 50 -4.30 -1.89 5.51
C LEU A 50 -5.27 -1.33 6.56
N LEU A 51 -4.82 -0.42 7.42
CA LEU A 51 -5.68 0.24 8.41
C LEU A 51 -6.80 1.04 7.74
N SER A 52 -6.49 1.75 6.65
CA SER A 52 -7.49 2.51 5.89
C SER A 52 -8.52 1.60 5.22
N VAL A 53 -8.16 0.37 4.85
CA VAL A 53 -9.08 -0.62 4.26
C VAL A 53 -9.95 -1.29 5.34
N ILE A 54 -9.36 -1.71 6.45
CA ILE A 54 -10.04 -2.46 7.52
C ILE A 54 -10.99 -1.56 8.32
N LYS A 55 -10.56 -0.33 8.64
CA LYS A 55 -11.32 0.61 9.46
C LYS A 55 -11.35 2.00 8.83
N PRO A 56 -12.10 2.18 7.73
CA PRO A 56 -12.15 3.46 7.04
C PRO A 56 -12.72 4.56 7.94
N GLY A 57 -11.97 5.64 8.12
CA GLY A 57 -12.38 6.80 8.91
C GLY A 57 -11.79 6.89 10.33
N ASN A 58 -11.06 5.87 10.81
CA ASN A 58 -10.31 5.96 12.07
C ASN A 58 -9.23 4.87 12.15
N PRO A 59 -7.91 5.17 12.12
CA PRO A 59 -7.26 6.49 12.18
C PRO A 59 -7.00 7.17 10.82
N VAL A 60 -7.20 6.48 9.69
CA VAL A 60 -6.93 7.01 8.35
C VAL A 60 -8.24 7.08 7.54
N PRO A 61 -8.58 8.25 6.97
CA PRO A 61 -9.75 8.37 6.12
C PRO A 61 -9.51 7.66 4.78
N MET A 62 -10.53 6.95 4.31
CA MET A 62 -10.51 6.31 2.99
C MET A 62 -10.65 7.37 1.89
N ASN A 63 -9.55 8.02 1.54
CA ASN A 63 -9.49 8.96 0.44
C ASN A 63 -8.76 8.31 -0.73
N TRP A 64 -9.46 8.13 -1.84
CA TRP A 64 -8.90 7.53 -3.05
C TRP A 64 -7.69 8.28 -3.60
N LEU A 65 -7.65 9.61 -3.44
CA LEU A 65 -6.47 10.41 -3.82
C LEU A 65 -5.25 10.10 -2.95
N LEU A 66 -5.44 9.77 -1.66
CA LEU A 66 -4.35 9.34 -0.79
C LEU A 66 -3.82 7.98 -1.23
N TYR A 67 -4.68 7.04 -1.66
CA TYR A 67 -4.22 5.76 -2.19
C TYR A 67 -3.42 5.91 -3.49
N VAL A 68 -3.78 6.83 -4.38
CA VAL A 68 -2.96 7.14 -5.57
C VAL A 68 -1.57 7.61 -5.15
N GLY A 69 -1.48 8.55 -4.20
CA GLY A 69 -0.20 9.04 -3.68
C GLY A 69 0.61 7.94 -3.00
N LEU A 70 -0.02 7.16 -2.11
CA LEU A 70 0.62 6.05 -1.39
C LEU A 70 1.10 4.97 -2.36
N GLY A 71 0.34 4.64 -3.40
CA GLY A 71 0.74 3.68 -4.41
C GLY A 71 2.02 4.11 -5.14
N ILE A 72 2.13 5.39 -5.52
CA ILE A 72 3.35 5.94 -6.14
C ILE A 72 4.55 5.81 -5.20
N VAL A 73 4.38 6.20 -3.93
CA VAL A 73 5.46 6.11 -2.94
C VAL A 73 5.89 4.65 -2.72
N ILE A 74 4.94 3.71 -2.62
CA ILE A 74 5.23 2.28 -2.47
C ILE A 74 5.97 1.74 -3.69
N ILE A 75 5.62 2.16 -4.91
CA ILE A 75 6.37 1.77 -6.13
C ILE A 75 7.83 2.24 -6.07
N ILE A 76 8.06 3.48 -5.64
CA ILE A 76 9.41 4.07 -5.62
C ILE A 76 10.30 3.39 -4.57
N PHE A 77 9.75 3.11 -3.39
CA PHE A 77 10.54 2.73 -2.22
C PHE A 77 10.45 1.26 -1.83
N SER A 78 9.51 0.49 -2.38
CA SER A 78 9.19 -0.82 -1.82
C SER A 78 8.82 -1.89 -2.84
N SER A 79 7.62 -1.80 -3.41
CA SER A 79 6.92 -2.91 -4.04
C SER A 79 6.25 -2.41 -5.31
N LEU A 80 6.74 -2.86 -6.46
CA LEU A 80 6.13 -2.55 -7.73
C LEU A 80 4.71 -3.15 -7.79
N ALA A 81 4.57 -4.44 -7.46
CA ALA A 81 3.31 -5.16 -7.56
C ALA A 81 2.27 -4.64 -6.56
N GLY A 82 2.64 -4.50 -5.28
CA GLY A 82 1.76 -3.96 -4.24
C GLY A 82 1.37 -2.51 -4.51
N GLY A 83 2.33 -1.69 -4.92
CA GLY A 83 2.11 -0.30 -5.26
C GLY A 83 1.18 -0.10 -6.46
N ILE A 84 1.33 -0.89 -7.54
CA ILE A 84 0.43 -0.86 -8.71
C ILE A 84 -1.01 -1.18 -8.30
N LEU A 85 -1.23 -2.21 -7.47
CA LEU A 85 -2.58 -2.57 -7.02
C LEU A 85 -3.25 -1.45 -6.22
N ILE A 86 -2.49 -0.81 -5.32
CA ILE A 86 -2.97 0.32 -4.53
C ILE A 86 -3.28 1.52 -5.43
N LEU A 87 -2.44 1.78 -6.44
CA LEU A 87 -2.62 2.84 -7.43
C LEU A 87 -3.89 2.62 -8.26
N VAL A 88 -4.09 1.41 -8.77
CA VAL A 88 -5.28 1.03 -9.56
C VAL A 88 -6.54 1.18 -8.70
N ALA A 89 -6.51 0.72 -7.44
CA ALA A 89 -7.61 0.92 -6.51
C ALA A 89 -7.91 2.42 -6.28
N GLY A 90 -6.86 3.22 -6.11
CA GLY A 90 -6.96 4.67 -5.95
C GLY A 90 -7.55 5.37 -7.18
N PHE A 91 -7.08 5.04 -8.38
CA PHE A 91 -7.57 5.64 -9.64
C PHE A 91 -9.03 5.30 -9.92
N ILE A 92 -9.41 4.04 -9.77
CA ILE A 92 -10.81 3.59 -9.99
C ILE A 92 -11.72 4.30 -8.96
N GLY A 93 -11.28 4.41 -7.71
CA GLY A 93 -12.05 5.07 -6.66
C GLY A 93 -12.17 6.57 -6.82
N TYR A 94 -11.12 7.22 -7.31
CA TYR A 94 -11.12 8.66 -7.57
C TYR A 94 -12.00 9.01 -8.78
N SER A 95 -11.92 8.23 -9.86
CA SER A 95 -12.70 8.45 -11.08
C SER A 95 -14.22 8.30 -10.91
N LYS A 96 -14.67 7.70 -9.80
CA LYS A 96 -16.09 7.45 -9.52
C LYS A 96 -16.68 8.40 -8.49
N LYS A 97 -15.89 9.36 -8.00
CA LYS A 97 -16.29 10.39 -7.04
C LYS A 97 -16.61 11.70 -7.76
#